data_AF-A0AAD6S425-F1
#
_entry.id   AF-A0AAD6S425-F1
#
_cell.length_a   1.000
_cell.length_b   1.000
_cell.length_c   1.000
_cell.angle_alpha   90.00
_cell.angle_beta   90.00
_cell.angle_gamma   90.00
#
_symmetry.space_group_name_H-M   'P 1'
#
loop_
_entity.id
_entity.type
_entity.pdbx_description
1 polymer ?
#
loop_
_entity_poly.entity_id
_entity_poly.type
_entity_poly.pdbx_seq_one_letter_code
_entity_poly.pdbx_strand_id
1 'polypeptide(L)'
;AENENLTVLAHAARLPNEQDKLAQRCTNLQDFVDMYRGVLSVLHRLPNEILLEIFQQTFSHVDKLNLFNNVSCIVGRVCRHWRAVALASPGFWCHFFV
;
A
#
# COMPACT_ATOMS: atom_id res chain seq x y z
N ALA A 1 -15.29 -19.52 46.69
CA ALA A 1 -16.24 -18.48 46.28
C ALA A 1 -15.55 -17.16 45.92
N GLU A 2 -14.77 -16.54 46.82
CA GLU A 2 -14.12 -15.23 46.52
C GLU A 2 -13.06 -15.27 45.41
N ASN A 3 -12.32 -16.38 45.28
CA ASN A 3 -11.24 -16.51 44.30
C ASN A 3 -11.73 -16.68 42.85
N GLU A 4 -12.92 -17.28 42.66
CA GLU A 4 -13.59 -17.37 41.34
C GLU A 4 -14.17 -16.02 40.91
N ASN A 5 -14.65 -15.22 41.86
CA ASN A 5 -15.20 -13.90 41.57
C ASN A 5 -14.09 -12.93 41.07
N LEU A 6 -12.90 -13.02 41.67
CA LEU A 6 -11.74 -12.21 41.27
C LEU A 6 -11.19 -12.58 39.87
N THR A 7 -11.26 -13.85 39.50
CA THR A 7 -10.81 -14.33 38.17
C THR A 7 -11.81 -13.99 37.07
N VAL A 8 -13.11 -14.05 37.36
CA VAL A 8 -14.17 -13.63 36.42
C VAL A 8 -14.13 -12.12 36.17
N LEU A 9 -13.94 -11.29 37.21
CA LEU A 9 -13.79 -9.84 37.06
C LEU A 9 -12.52 -9.47 36.27
N ALA A 10 -11.41 -10.19 36.49
CA ALA A 10 -10.18 -9.98 35.72
C ALA A 10 -10.29 -10.44 34.26
N HIS A 11 -11.17 -11.39 33.93
CA HIS A 11 -11.45 -11.78 32.55
C HIS A 11 -12.39 -10.77 31.86
N ALA A 12 -13.41 -10.31 32.58
CA ALA A 12 -14.34 -9.29 32.11
C ALA A 12 -13.64 -7.95 31.85
N ALA A 13 -12.61 -7.59 32.62
CA ALA A 13 -11.80 -6.38 32.40
C ALA A 13 -10.78 -6.49 31.24
N ARG A 14 -10.48 -7.70 30.76
CA ARG A 14 -9.54 -7.93 29.65
C ARG A 14 -10.16 -7.72 28.27
N LEU A 15 -11.44 -8.05 28.11
CA LEU A 15 -12.15 -7.92 26.84
C LEU A 15 -12.28 -6.45 26.37
N PRO A 16 -12.64 -5.47 27.23
CA PRO A 16 -12.67 -4.05 26.87
C PRO A 16 -11.29 -3.53 26.44
N ASN A 17 -10.24 -3.90 27.18
CA ASN A 17 -8.88 -3.45 26.88
C ASN A 17 -8.37 -3.91 25.50
N GLU A 18 -8.71 -5.12 25.08
CA GLU A 18 -8.34 -5.61 23.74
C GLU A 18 -9.20 -4.96 22.64
N GLN A 19 -10.48 -4.70 22.92
CA GLN A 19 -11.35 -3.95 22.01
C GLN A 19 -10.87 -2.51 21.81
N ASP A 20 -10.49 -1.82 22.89
CA ASP A 20 -9.97 -0.46 22.84
C ASP A 20 -8.65 -0.38 22.06
N LYS A 21 -7.75 -1.35 22.25
CA LYS A 21 -6.50 -1.44 21.47
C LYS A 21 -6.78 -1.64 19.98
N LEU A 22 -7.70 -2.54 19.63
CA LEU A 22 -8.06 -2.78 18.23
C LEU A 22 -8.74 -1.57 17.61
N ALA A 23 -9.67 -0.93 18.33
CA ALA A 23 -10.31 0.30 17.90
C ALA A 23 -9.27 1.41 17.65
N GLN A 24 -8.32 1.59 18.57
CA GLN A 24 -7.24 2.57 18.42
C GLN A 24 -6.37 2.27 17.19
N ARG A 25 -6.06 1.00 16.93
CA ARG A 25 -5.30 0.61 15.74
C ARG A 25 -6.08 0.89 14.45
N CYS A 26 -7.39 0.60 14.45
CA CYS A 26 -8.26 0.92 13.33
C CYS A 26 -8.33 2.43 13.07
N THR A 27 -8.49 3.24 14.12
CA THR A 27 -8.49 4.71 14.01
C THR A 27 -7.18 5.22 13.44
N ASN A 28 -6.04 4.78 13.98
CA ASN A 28 -4.73 5.20 13.48
C ASN A 28 -4.56 4.84 11.99
N LEU A 29 -4.96 3.63 11.59
CA LEU A 29 -4.92 3.22 10.17
C LEU A 29 -5.84 4.07 9.30
N GLN A 30 -7.02 4.41 9.81
CA GLN A 30 -7.98 5.25 9.12
C GLN A 30 -7.44 6.67 8.92
N ASP A 31 -6.79 7.25 9.93
CA ASP A 31 -6.14 8.56 9.84
C ASP A 31 -5.05 8.56 8.76
N PHE A 32 -4.24 7.50 8.67
CA PHE A 32 -3.27 7.34 7.59
C PHE A 32 -3.95 7.28 6.22
N VAL A 33 -5.03 6.50 6.08
CA VAL A 33 -5.77 6.39 4.82
C VAL A 33 -6.32 7.76 4.41
N ASP A 34 -6.93 8.50 5.33
CA ASP A 34 -7.53 9.80 5.04
C ASP A 34 -6.47 10.85 4.70
N MET A 35 -5.32 10.83 5.38
CA MET A 35 -4.18 11.69 5.04
C MET A 35 -3.71 11.48 3.59
N TYR A 36 -3.62 10.22 3.12
CA TYR A 36 -3.17 9.92 1.76
C TYR A 36 -4.28 9.96 0.71
N ARG A 37 -5.55 9.99 1.11
CA ARG A 37 -6.71 9.95 0.19
C ARG A 37 -6.71 11.09 -0.82
N GLY A 38 -6.34 12.30 -0.39
CA GLY A 38 -6.24 13.47 -1.27
C GLY A 38 -5.16 13.31 -2.34
N VAL A 39 -3.98 12.84 -1.94
CA VAL A 39 -2.84 12.59 -2.86
C VAL A 39 -3.20 11.48 -3.86
N LEU A 40 -3.75 10.37 -3.38
CA LEU A 40 -4.17 9.26 -4.23
C LEU A 40 -5.27 9.66 -5.22
N SER A 41 -6.19 10.56 -4.80
CA SER A 41 -7.22 11.10 -5.70
C SER A 41 -6.61 11.84 -6.90
N VAL A 42 -5.50 12.55 -6.72
CA VAL A 42 -4.80 13.22 -7.83
C VAL A 42 -4.15 12.19 -8.74
N LEU A 43 -3.44 11.21 -8.17
CA LEU A 43 -2.75 10.17 -8.94
C LEU A 43 -3.70 9.28 -9.76
N HIS A 44 -4.95 9.11 -9.32
CA HIS A 44 -5.98 8.38 -10.07
C HIS A 44 -6.60 9.18 -11.22
N ARG A 45 -6.39 10.50 -11.28
CA ARG A 45 -6.94 11.38 -12.33
C ARG A 45 -5.89 11.79 -13.38
N LEU A 46 -4.65 11.34 -13.21
CA LEU A 46 -3.60 11.62 -14.17
C LEU A 46 -3.90 10.91 -15.50
N PRO A 47 -3.72 11.58 -16.64
CA PRO A 47 -3.72 10.92 -17.94
C PRO A 47 -2.65 9.83 -18.00
N ASN A 48 -2.88 8.81 -18.83
CA ASN A 48 -1.94 7.70 -18.98
C ASN A 48 -0.56 8.18 -19.44
N GLU A 49 -0.50 9.20 -20.29
CA GLU A 49 0.73 9.80 -20.82
C GLU A 49 1.61 10.35 -19.70
N ILE A 50 1.01 11.02 -18.72
CA ILE A 50 1.73 11.57 -17.56
C ILE A 50 2.22 10.45 -16.65
N LEU A 51 1.42 9.41 -16.46
CA LEU A 51 1.84 8.22 -15.70
C LEU A 51 3.03 7.53 -16.39
N LEU A 52 3.01 7.42 -17.72
CA LEU A 52 4.10 6.83 -18.50
C LEU A 52 5.40 7.65 -18.37
N GLU A 53 5.32 8.97 -18.44
CA GLU A 53 6.47 9.85 -18.23
C GLU A 53 7.05 9.65 -16.82
N ILE A 54 6.21 9.63 -15.78
CA ILE A 54 6.64 9.34 -14.40
C ILE A 54 7.37 7.99 -14.34
N PHE A 55 6.81 6.94 -14.98
CA PHE A 55 7.44 5.62 -15.00
C PHE A 55 8.80 5.64 -15.70
N GLN A 56 8.94 6.36 -16.82
CA GLN A 56 10.19 6.51 -17.54
C GLN A 56 11.25 7.23 -16.70
N GLN A 57 10.88 8.30 -16.00
CA GLN A 57 11.77 8.99 -15.07
C GLN A 57 12.16 8.10 -13.90
N THR A 58 11.26 7.25 -13.39
CA THR A 58 11.66 6.27 -12.36
C THR A 58 12.61 5.20 -12.91
N PHE A 59 12.53 4.85 -14.19
CA PHE A 59 13.41 3.87 -14.84
C PHE A 59 14.83 4.38 -15.07
N SER A 60 15.03 5.67 -15.33
CA SER A 60 16.37 6.24 -15.49
C SER A 60 17.20 6.19 -14.20
N HIS A 61 16.55 6.08 -13.04
CA HIS A 61 17.19 6.09 -11.72
C HIS A 61 17.35 4.71 -11.05
N VAL A 62 16.84 3.63 -11.65
CA VAL A 62 16.94 2.27 -11.07
C VAL A 62 18.06 1.49 -11.76
N ASP A 63 18.89 0.82 -10.96
CA ASP A 63 19.97 -0.05 -11.46
C ASP A 63 19.42 -1.10 -12.42
N LYS A 64 19.72 -0.92 -13.72
CA LYS A 64 19.24 -1.74 -14.85
C LYS A 64 19.66 -3.21 -14.77
N LEU A 65 20.59 -3.55 -13.88
CA LEU A 65 21.17 -4.90 -13.74
C LEU A 65 20.39 -5.80 -12.77
N ASN A 66 19.45 -5.26 -11.99
CA ASN A 66 18.67 -6.06 -11.07
C ASN A 66 17.29 -6.36 -11.64
N LEU A 67 17.14 -7.54 -12.25
CA LEU A 67 15.87 -8.03 -12.83
C LEU A 67 14.71 -8.03 -11.83
N PHE A 68 15.00 -8.14 -10.52
CA PHE A 68 14.00 -8.06 -9.45
C PHE A 68 13.53 -6.64 -9.15
N ASN A 69 14.22 -5.63 -9.68
CA ASN A 69 13.94 -4.21 -9.51
C ASN A 69 13.35 -3.59 -10.79
N ASN A 70 12.68 -4.39 -11.62
CA ASN A 70 12.00 -3.88 -12.81
C ASN A 70 10.95 -2.84 -12.38
N VAL A 71 11.07 -1.62 -12.91
CA VAL A 71 10.19 -0.49 -12.59
C VAL A 71 8.71 -0.84 -12.75
N SER A 72 8.35 -1.64 -13.74
CA SER A 72 6.98 -2.09 -13.95
C SER A 72 6.45 -2.92 -12.77
N CYS A 73 7.30 -3.73 -12.14
CA CYS A 73 6.95 -4.47 -10.92
C CYS A 73 6.80 -3.54 -9.73
N ILE A 74 7.61 -2.48 -9.62
CA ILE A 74 7.56 -1.52 -8.51
C ILE A 74 6.30 -0.64 -8.63
N VAL A 75 6.10 0.01 -9.77
CA VAL A 75 4.96 0.92 -10.00
C VAL A 75 3.63 0.16 -10.07
N GLY A 76 3.66 -1.10 -10.55
CA GLY A 76 2.50 -1.99 -10.58
C GLY A 76 1.98 -2.43 -9.20
N ARG A 77 2.73 -2.16 -8.12
CA ARG A 77 2.28 -2.41 -6.73
C ARG A 77 1.52 -1.24 -6.11
N VAL A 78 1.51 -0.08 -6.75
CA VAL A 78 0.85 1.13 -6.23
C VAL A 78 -0.67 0.98 -6.29
N CYS A 79 -1.23 0.72 -7.48
CA CYS A 79 -2.66 0.45 -7.64
C CYS A 79 -2.96 -0.33 -8.93
N ARG A 80 -4.19 -0.83 -9.05
CA ARG A 80 -4.66 -1.57 -10.24
C ARG A 80 -4.54 -0.77 -11.54
N HIS A 81 -4.74 0.54 -11.49
CA HIS A 81 -4.66 1.41 -12.66
C HIS A 81 -3.21 1.56 -13.13
N TRP A 82 -2.28 1.84 -12.22
CA TRP A 82 -0.85 1.93 -12.54
C TRP A 82 -0.31 0.61 -13.09
N ARG A 83 -0.75 -0.52 -12.53
CA ARG A 83 -0.42 -1.84 -13.06
C ARG A 83 -0.89 -2.03 -14.51
N ALA A 84 -2.12 -1.62 -14.81
CA ALA A 84 -2.67 -1.73 -16.17
C ALA A 84 -1.88 -0.87 -17.16
N VAL A 85 -1.56 0.38 -16.80
CA VAL A 85 -0.76 1.29 -17.65
C VAL A 85 0.67 0.76 -17.85
N ALA A 86 1.32 0.27 -16.79
CA ALA A 86 2.66 -0.29 -16.88
C ALA A 86 2.73 -1.55 -17.74
N LEU A 87 1.73 -2.43 -17.67
CA LEU A 87 1.63 -3.63 -18.52
C LEU A 87 1.28 -3.30 -19.98
N ALA A 88 0.48 -2.25 -20.20
CA ALA A 88 0.07 -1.82 -21.54
C ALA A 88 1.16 -1.07 -22.32
N SER A 89 2.26 -0.68 -21.67
CA SER A 89 3.37 0.02 -22.30
C SER A 89 4.54 -0.93 -22.60
N PRO A 90 4.74 -1.31 -23.88
CA PRO A 90 5.78 -2.26 -24.27
C PRO A 90 7.19 -1.74 -23.97
N GLY A 91 7.40 -0.42 -23.93
CA GLY A 91 8.71 0.19 -23.66
C GLY A 91 9.37 -0.24 -22.35
N PHE A 92 8.58 -0.73 -21.37
CA PHE A 92 9.09 -1.21 -20.09
C PHE A 92 9.35 -2.72 -20.02
N TRP A 93 8.87 -3.50 -21.00
CA TRP A 93 9.06 -4.96 -21.07
C TRP A 93 9.83 -5.40 -22.33
N CYS A 94 10.07 -4.52 -23.30
CA CYS A 94 10.87 -4.82 -24.49
C CYS A 94 12.39 -4.77 -24.23
N HIS A 95 12.84 -4.30 -23.06
CA HIS A 95 14.23 -4.39 -22.61
C HIS A 95 14.52 -5.64 -21.76
N PHE A 96 13.63 -6.64 -21.75
CA PHE A 96 14.01 -7.99 -21.35
C PHE A 96 14.91 -8.57 -22.46
N PHE A 97 16.21 -8.32 -22.37
CA PHE A 97 17.18 -9.16 -23.06
C PHE A 97 17.05 -10.57 -22.46
N VAL A 98 16.61 -11.52 -23.28
CA VAL A 98 16.73 -12.96 -23.04
C VAL A 98 18.18 -13.38 -23.22
#